data_AF-A0A535MSU4-F1
#
_entry.id   AF-A0A535MSU4-F1
#
_cell.length_a   1.000
_cell.length_b   1.000
_cell.length_c   1.000
_cell.angle_alpha   90.00
_cell.angle_beta   90.00
_cell.angle_gamma   90.00
#
_symmetry.space_group_name_H-M   'P 1'
#
loop_
_entity.id
_entity.type
_entity.pdbx_description
1 polymer ?
#
loop_
_entity_poly.entity_id
_entity_poly.type
_entity_poly.pdbx_seq_one_letter_code
_entity_poly.pdbx_strand_id
1 'polypeptide(L)'
;MPRGNPAARFNTWLAVKVTKGVGTMWCAYAFAALALVSLPAAIMSRNPVLIVSWISQTFLQLVLLSIIIVGQNVLAAASDKRAEATYEDADAVLHTALQIQDHLLAQDLAQDLEIEKIVASLP
;
A
#
# COMPACT_ATOMS: atom_id res chain seq x y z
N MET A 1 8.19 -8.71 -15.66
CA MET A 1 7.68 -9.94 -15.00
C MET A 1 8.74 -11.03 -15.12
N PRO A 2 9.15 -11.71 -14.03
CA PRO A 2 10.16 -12.76 -14.12
C PRO A 2 9.61 -13.91 -14.97
N ARG A 3 10.32 -14.25 -16.05
CA ARG A 3 10.01 -15.41 -16.89
C ARG A 3 10.44 -16.69 -16.16
N GLY A 4 9.74 -17.02 -15.07
CA GLY A 4 9.92 -18.26 -14.34
C GLY A 4 9.17 -19.42 -15.00
N ASN A 5 9.72 -20.63 -14.87
CA ASN A 5 9.13 -21.93 -15.19
C ASN A 5 7.61 -21.94 -14.88
N PRO A 6 6.71 -22.55 -15.69
CA PRO A 6 5.28 -22.65 -15.41
C PRO A 6 4.92 -22.97 -13.95
N ALA A 7 5.71 -23.81 -13.27
CA ALA A 7 5.56 -24.09 -11.84
C ALA A 7 5.76 -22.86 -10.93
N ALA A 8 6.73 -21.99 -11.22
CA ALA A 8 6.96 -20.76 -10.47
C ALA A 8 5.78 -19.79 -10.62
N ARG A 9 5.20 -19.68 -11.82
CA ARG A 9 4.01 -18.84 -12.06
C ARG A 9 2.80 -19.36 -11.30
N PHE A 10 2.61 -20.68 -11.26
CA PHE A 10 1.57 -21.31 -10.45
C PHE A 10 1.78 -21.04 -8.95
N ASN A 11 3.01 -21.22 -8.45
CA ASN A 11 3.33 -20.98 -7.05
C ASN A 11 3.10 -19.52 -6.66
N THR A 12 3.50 -18.56 -7.50
CA THR A 12 3.22 -17.13 -7.26
C THR A 12 1.73 -16.84 -7.28
N TRP A 13 0.99 -17.40 -8.25
CA TRP A 13 -0.47 -17.21 -8.32
C TRP A 13 -1.18 -17.77 -7.08
N LEU A 14 -0.81 -18.98 -6.65
CA LEU A 14 -1.36 -19.62 -5.47
C LEU A 14 -1.00 -18.82 -4.21
N ALA A 15 0.26 -18.43 -4.07
CA ALA A 15 0.71 -17.61 -2.95
C ALA A 15 -0.12 -16.33 -2.85
N VAL A 16 -0.21 -15.53 -3.92
CA VAL A 16 -1.00 -14.29 -3.93
C VAL A 16 -2.46 -14.55 -3.56
N LYS A 17 -3.06 -15.63 -4.06
CA LYS A 17 -4.47 -15.96 -3.77
C LYS A 17 -4.68 -16.34 -2.30
N VAL A 18 -3.78 -17.15 -1.73
CA VAL A 18 -3.81 -17.51 -0.31
C VAL A 18 -3.57 -16.28 0.55
N THR A 19 -2.53 -15.50 0.28
CA THR A 19 -2.18 -14.29 1.05
C THR A 19 -3.30 -13.25 1.02
N LYS A 20 -3.98 -13.09 -0.13
CA LYS A 20 -5.17 -12.23 -0.23
C LYS A 20 -6.34 -12.75 0.60
N GLY A 21 -6.53 -14.08 0.66
CA GLY A 21 -7.57 -14.67 1.50
C GLY A 21 -7.30 -14.51 3.00
N VAL A 22 -6.11 -14.91 3.45
CA VAL A 22 -5.72 -14.83 4.88
C VAL A 22 -5.48 -13.39 5.35
N GLY A 23 -5.26 -12.48 4.41
CA GLY A 23 -5.10 -11.05 4.62
C GLY A 23 -6.41 -10.27 4.85
N THR A 24 -7.53 -10.96 5.04
CA THR A 24 -8.83 -10.34 5.35
C THR A 24 -9.17 -10.52 6.83
N MET A 25 -9.90 -9.56 7.42
CA MET A 25 -10.36 -9.66 8.83
C MET A 25 -11.19 -10.93 9.10
N TRP A 26 -11.87 -11.44 8.08
CA TRP A 26 -12.62 -12.71 8.13
C TRP A 26 -11.75 -13.90 8.54
N CYS A 27 -10.47 -13.91 8.15
CA CYS A 27 -9.56 -14.98 8.52
C CYS A 27 -9.21 -14.96 10.01
N ALA A 28 -9.06 -13.77 10.61
CA ALA A 28 -8.86 -13.62 12.04
C ALA A 28 -10.06 -14.15 12.83
N TYR A 29 -11.29 -13.88 12.37
CA TYR A 29 -12.51 -14.44 12.96
C TYR A 29 -12.58 -15.97 12.80
N ALA A 30 -12.20 -16.50 11.64
CA ALA A 30 -12.17 -17.94 11.41
C ALA A 30 -11.15 -18.65 12.31
N PHE A 31 -9.95 -18.08 12.49
CA PHE A 31 -8.93 -18.64 13.40
C PHE A 31 -9.31 -18.52 14.87
N ALA A 32 -9.97 -17.43 15.27
CA ALA A 32 -10.55 -17.32 16.61
C ALA A 32 -11.62 -18.41 16.84
N ALA A 33 -12.49 -18.65 15.86
CA ALA A 33 -13.49 -19.71 15.93
C ALA A 33 -12.87 -21.12 15.97
N LEU A 34 -11.83 -21.37 15.16
CA LEU A 34 -11.09 -22.63 15.19
C LEU A 34 -10.39 -22.86 16.53
N ALA A 35 -9.79 -21.81 17.11
CA ALA A 35 -9.19 -21.91 18.43
C ALA A 35 -10.25 -22.33 19.46
N LEU A 36 -11.44 -21.73 19.47
CA LEU A 36 -12.52 -22.06 20.40
C LEU A 36 -12.93 -23.54 20.39
N VAL A 37 -12.74 -24.28 19.30
CA VAL A 37 -13.01 -25.73 19.25
C VAL A 37 -12.14 -26.51 20.26
N SER A 38 -10.92 -26.02 20.54
CA SER A 38 -9.97 -26.64 21.47
C SER A 38 -10.09 -26.14 22.92
N LEU A 39 -10.90 -25.11 23.17
CA LEU A 39 -11.12 -24.54 24.50
C LEU A 39 -11.74 -25.53 25.51
N PRO A 40 -12.75 -26.36 25.16
CA PRO A 40 -13.32 -27.32 26.10
C PRO A 40 -12.28 -28.31 26.64
N ALA A 41 -11.37 -28.79 25.77
CA ALA A 41 -10.30 -29.70 26.15
C ALA A 41 -9.32 -29.04 27.14
N ALA A 42 -8.98 -27.77 26.94
CA ALA A 42 -8.12 -27.01 27.85
C ALA A 42 -8.78 -26.82 29.23
N ILE A 43 -10.07 -26.49 29.28
CA ILE A 43 -10.80 -26.30 30.54
C ILE A 43 -10.99 -27.62 31.29
N MET A 44 -11.32 -28.70 30.58
CA MET A 44 -11.48 -30.03 31.17
C MET A 44 -10.21 -30.54 31.86
N SER A 45 -9.02 -30.06 31.47
CA SER A 45 -7.77 -30.41 32.12
C SER A 45 -7.66 -29.96 33.60
N ARG A 46 -8.50 -29.00 34.03
CA ARG A 46 -8.48 -28.35 35.37
C ARG A 46 -7.10 -27.83 35.81
N ASN A 47 -6.14 -27.67 34.90
CA ASN A 47 -4.81 -27.19 35.20
C ASN A 47 -4.67 -25.72 34.75
N PRO A 48 -4.48 -24.76 35.67
CA PRO A 48 -4.33 -23.35 35.32
C PRO A 48 -3.20 -23.08 34.32
N VAL A 49 -2.11 -23.85 34.39
CA VAL A 49 -0.96 -23.71 33.47
C VAL A 49 -1.36 -24.07 32.04
N LEU A 50 -2.16 -25.14 31.85
CA LEU A 50 -2.63 -25.54 30.53
C LEU A 50 -3.60 -24.53 29.92
N ILE A 51 -4.47 -23.93 30.73
CA ILE A 51 -5.39 -22.88 30.26
C ILE A 51 -4.61 -21.66 29.80
N VAL A 52 -3.66 -21.18 30.60
CA VAL A 52 -2.82 -20.02 30.23
C VAL A 52 -1.98 -20.32 29.00
N SER A 53 -1.39 -21.51 28.91
CA SER A 53 -0.61 -21.94 27.75
C SER A 53 -1.48 -21.96 26.48
N TRP A 54 -2.71 -22.48 26.58
CA TRP A 54 -3.65 -22.50 25.47
C TRP A 54 -4.03 -21.10 24.97
N ILE A 55 -4.29 -20.15 25.89
CA ILE A 55 -4.59 -18.76 25.53
C ILE A 55 -3.39 -18.13 24.83
N SER A 56 -2.18 -18.25 25.41
CA SER A 56 -0.97 -17.59 24.91
C SER A 56 -0.47 -18.17 23.58
N GLN A 57 -0.55 -19.48 23.42
CA GLN A 57 -0.09 -20.17 22.21
C GLN A 57 -1.24 -20.37 21.23
N THR A 58 -2.19 -21.25 21.52
CA THR A 58 -3.18 -21.67 20.52
C THR A 58 -4.09 -20.52 20.07
N PHE A 59 -4.60 -19.73 21.02
CA PHE A 59 -5.51 -18.63 20.68
C PHE A 59 -4.76 -17.40 20.17
N LEU A 60 -3.90 -16.81 21.01
CA LEU A 60 -3.22 -15.57 20.68
C LEU A 60 -2.32 -15.74 19.45
N GLN A 61 -1.53 -16.80 19.34
CA GLN A 61 -0.59 -16.95 18.21
C GLN A 61 -1.30 -17.11 16.86
N LEU A 62 -2.36 -17.92 16.77
CA LEU A 62 -3.13 -18.10 15.53
C LEU A 62 -3.80 -16.79 15.10
N VAL A 63 -4.41 -16.08 16.06
CA VAL A 63 -5.12 -14.83 15.78
C VAL A 63 -4.15 -13.68 15.47
N LEU A 64 -3.05 -13.55 16.23
CA LEU A 64 -2.02 -12.54 15.98
C LEU A 64 -1.41 -12.68 14.59
N LEU A 65 -1.09 -13.90 14.15
CA LEU A 65 -0.51 -14.11 12.83
C LEU A 65 -1.43 -13.57 11.72
N SER A 66 -2.73 -13.86 11.79
CA SER A 66 -3.70 -13.35 10.81
C SER A 66 -3.85 -11.83 10.89
N ILE A 67 -4.01 -11.26 12.09
CA ILE A 67 -4.16 -9.81 12.28
C ILE A 67 -2.93 -9.05 11.77
N ILE A 68 -1.72 -9.57 12.01
CA ILE A 68 -0.47 -8.95 11.53
C ILE A 68 -0.48 -8.88 9.99
N ILE A 69 -0.85 -9.97 9.31
CA ILE A 69 -0.91 -10.00 7.84
C ILE A 69 -1.94 -9.01 7.31
N VAL A 70 -3.13 -8.92 7.95
CA VAL A 70 -4.14 -7.92 7.57
C VAL A 70 -3.61 -6.50 7.78
N GLY A 71 -2.99 -6.23 8.93
CA GLY A 71 -2.42 -4.92 9.24
C GLY A 71 -1.36 -4.49 8.22
N GLN A 72 -0.47 -5.41 7.83
CA GLN A 72 0.53 -5.18 6.79
C GLN A 72 -0.11 -4.89 5.42
N ASN A 73 -1.16 -5.63 5.03
CA ASN A 73 -1.87 -5.38 3.78
C ASN A 73 -2.58 -4.02 3.75
N VAL A 74 -3.20 -3.62 4.87
CA VAL A 74 -3.86 -2.31 5.00
C VAL A 74 -2.82 -1.20 4.90
N LEU A 75 -1.67 -1.35 5.57
CA LEU A 75 -0.61 -0.36 5.52
C LEU A 75 0.02 -0.25 4.13
N ALA A 76 0.21 -1.38 3.44
CA ALA A 76 0.69 -1.42 2.06
C ALA A 76 -0.28 -0.69 1.12
N ALA A 77 -1.57 -0.99 1.19
CA ALA A 77 -2.58 -0.30 0.38
C ALA A 77 -2.66 1.20 0.66
N ALA A 78 -2.50 1.61 1.93
CA ALA A 78 -2.45 3.02 2.29
C ALA A 78 -1.17 3.70 1.76
N SER A 79 -0.03 3.00 1.77
CA SER A 79 1.22 3.46 1.19
C SER A 79 1.11 3.63 -0.32
N ASP A 80 0.53 2.64 -1.02
CA ASP A 80 0.32 2.69 -2.47
C ASP A 80 -0.58 3.87 -2.85
N LYS A 81 -1.67 4.10 -2.12
CA LYS A 81 -2.55 5.26 -2.33
C LYS A 81 -1.84 6.60 -2.13
N ARG A 82 -0.93 6.69 -1.13
CA ARG A 82 -0.13 7.90 -0.93
C ARG A 82 0.88 8.09 -2.05
N ALA A 83 1.50 7.02 -2.53
CA ALA A 83 2.43 7.08 -3.65
C ALA A 83 1.73 7.55 -4.93
N GLU A 84 0.51 7.07 -5.18
CA GLU A 84 -0.34 7.54 -6.29
C GLU A 84 -0.67 9.03 -6.17
N ALA A 85 -1.12 9.49 -4.99
CA ALA A 85 -1.39 10.91 -4.77
C ALA A 85 -0.15 11.80 -4.94
N THR A 86 1.02 11.33 -4.48
CA THR A 86 2.30 12.05 -4.69
C THR A 86 2.70 12.08 -6.16
N TYR A 87 2.42 11.02 -6.92
CA TYR A 87 2.67 10.99 -8.35
C TYR A 87 1.79 12.00 -9.10
N GLU A 88 0.49 12.06 -8.78
CA GLU A 88 -0.45 13.04 -9.35
C GLU A 88 -0.05 14.49 -9.03
N ASP A 89 0.37 14.75 -7.78
CA ASP A 89 0.86 16.07 -7.37
C ASP A 89 2.12 16.47 -8.14
N ALA A 90 3.07 15.55 -8.30
CA ALA A 90 4.28 15.79 -9.07
C ALA A 90 3.99 16.08 -10.55
N ASP A 91 3.01 15.40 -11.15
CA ASP A 91 2.58 15.65 -12.53
C ASP A 91 1.94 17.04 -12.66
N ALA A 92 1.08 17.44 -11.71
CA ALA A 92 0.47 18.77 -11.68
C ALA A 92 1.52 19.89 -11.53
N VAL A 93 2.52 19.68 -10.68
CA VAL A 93 3.66 20.61 -10.52
C VAL A 93 4.45 20.71 -11.83
N LEU A 94 4.75 19.59 -12.49
CA LEU A 94 5.45 19.58 -13.77
C LEU A 94 4.68 20.35 -14.85
N HIS A 95 3.38 20.10 -14.97
CA HIS A 95 2.52 20.80 -15.90
C HIS A 95 2.52 22.32 -15.63
N THR A 96 2.43 22.71 -14.35
CA THR A 96 2.51 24.12 -13.95
C THR A 96 3.88 24.73 -14.30
N ALA A 97 4.97 23.99 -14.11
CA ALA A 97 6.31 24.43 -14.47
C ALA A 97 6.47 24.65 -15.99
N LEU A 98 5.89 23.76 -16.80
CA LEU A 98 5.86 23.92 -18.27
C LEU A 98 5.05 25.15 -18.69
N GLN A 99 3.88 25.37 -18.07
CA GLN A 99 3.08 26.58 -18.34
C GLN A 99 3.84 27.87 -17.99
N ILE A 100 4.59 27.87 -16.89
CA ILE A 100 5.45 29.02 -16.53
C ILE A 100 6.56 29.20 -17.57
N GLN A 101 7.19 28.12 -18.03
CA GLN A 101 8.22 28.20 -19.08
C GLN A 101 7.66 28.79 -20.38
N ASP A 102 6.50 28.33 -20.84
CA ASP A 102 5.84 28.87 -22.03
C ASP A 102 5.49 30.36 -21.85
N HIS A 103 5.02 30.73 -20.65
CA HIS A 103 4.69 32.12 -20.36
C HIS A 103 5.93 33.02 -20.36
N LEU A 104 7.07 32.55 -19.83
CA LEU A 104 8.34 33.28 -19.86
C LEU A 104 8.85 33.48 -21.30
N LEU A 105 8.79 32.44 -22.13
CA LEU A 105 9.17 32.56 -23.55
C LEU A 105 8.30 33.58 -24.31
N ALA A 106 7.00 33.62 -24.02
CA ALA A 106 6.09 34.61 -24.59
C ALA A 106 6.39 36.03 -24.08
N GLN A 107 6.81 36.19 -22.82
CA GLN A 107 7.22 37.48 -22.26
C GLN A 107 8.52 37.99 -22.90
N ASP A 108 9.53 37.12 -23.08
CA ASP A 108 10.79 37.49 -23.70
C ASP A 108 10.57 38.01 -25.14
N LEU A 109 9.75 37.30 -25.94
CA LEU A 109 9.37 37.73 -27.29
C LEU A 109 8.66 39.09 -27.31
N ALA A 110 7.78 39.35 -26.35
CA ALA A 110 7.07 40.63 -26.26
C ALA A 110 8.03 41.78 -25.88
N GLN A 111 8.97 41.54 -24.98
CA GLN A 111 9.99 42.52 -24.59
C GLN A 111 10.93 42.87 -25.76
N ASP A 112 11.36 41.89 -26.55
CA ASP A 112 12.20 42.13 -27.72
C ASP A 112 11.52 43.06 -28.74
N LEU A 113 10.22 42.86 -28.99
CA LEU A 113 9.43 43.73 -29.88
C LEU A 113 9.28 45.16 -29.33
N GLU A 114 9.15 45.33 -28.02
CA GLU A 114 9.13 46.67 -27.41
C GLU A 114 10.46 47.37 -27.53
N ILE A 115 11.58 46.66 -27.33
CA ILE A 115 12.93 47.21 -27.50
C ILE A 115 13.14 47.67 -28.94
N GLU A 116 12.74 46.86 -29.93
CA GLU A 116 12.86 47.22 -31.35
C GLU A 116 12.09 48.51 -31.69
N LYS A 117 10.86 48.66 -31.16
CA LYS A 117 10.06 49.88 -31.34
C LYS A 117 10.73 51.11 -30.72
N ILE A 118 11.28 50.98 -29.51
CA ILE A 118 11.98 52.08 -28.84
C ILE A 118 13.19 52.50 -29.68
N VAL A 119 14.01 51.55 -30.12
CA VAL A 119 15.19 51.81 -30.97
C VAL A 119 14.80 52.48 -32.28
N ALA A 120 13.73 52.03 -32.95
CA ALA A 120 13.25 52.63 -34.20
C ALA A 120 12.70 54.06 -34.03
N SER A 121 12.34 54.46 -32.80
CA SER A 121 11.83 55.79 -32.47
C SER A 121 12.91 56.79 -32.05
N LEU A 122 14.17 56.35 -31.92
CA LEU A 122 15.31 57.22 -31.62
C LEU A 122 15.78 57.96 -32.90
N PRO A 123 16.00 59.30 -32.84
CA PRO A 123 16.39 60.14 -33.97
C PRO A 123 17.84 59.93 -34.45
#